data_AF-A0A8B8I164-F1
#
_entry.id   AF-A0A8B8I164-F1
#
_cell.length_a   1.000
_cell.length_b   1.000
_cell.length_c   1.000
_cell.angle_alpha   90.00
_cell.angle_beta   90.00
_cell.angle_gamma   90.00
#
_symmetry.space_group_name_H-M   'P 1'
#
loop_
_entity.id
_entity.type
_entity.pdbx_description
1 polymer ?
#
loop_
_entity_poly.entity_id
_entity_poly.type
_entity_poly.pdbx_seq_one_letter_code
_entity_poly.pdbx_strand_id
1 'polypeptide(L)'
;METIVVHQFLDFFQDFINLCLKHDWPSDTTTPEEFRNAFLISQHIEKCLDKFHKRSLIDELLSAINKKQNTSSLFLKKCFSDPPKYILKKILNSSINITQVNVGITIFLDLFSEQKLEDYLSDIMLEAASKETLLKNLKTEIPNELLLEFKSKFLLSELKDTDYAKKVIGNILNTCTDNDMDMLILSLLCKDLKYAQGLDVLSKAFVSYMTVRSVSRKSFWKLLFSINEDNFLQLCLNHGDIFKLISKALIDSGKLVRENMSMDYFYIELTYSELQSITQTICKNENLKLDFLDQVLESNEDFTFWNNFMS
;
A
#
# COMPACT_ATOMS: atom_id res chain seq x y z
N MET A 1 -22.20 49.12 -16.60
CA MET A 1 -20.74 48.87 -16.63
C MET A 1 -20.42 47.55 -15.94
N GLU A 2 -20.92 47.31 -14.73
CA GLU A 2 -20.71 46.07 -13.97
C GLU A 2 -21.21 44.79 -14.67
N THR A 3 -22.35 44.83 -15.35
CA THR A 3 -22.89 43.68 -16.10
C THR A 3 -22.02 43.25 -17.28
N ILE A 4 -21.34 44.18 -17.96
CA ILE A 4 -20.47 43.88 -19.11
C ILE A 4 -19.20 43.16 -18.64
N VAL A 5 -18.62 43.62 -17.53
CA VAL A 5 -17.43 43.01 -16.93
C VAL A 5 -17.72 41.59 -16.45
N VAL A 6 -18.92 41.36 -15.88
CA VAL A 6 -19.36 40.02 -15.46
C VAL A 6 -19.59 39.09 -16.65
N HIS A 7 -20.11 39.59 -17.78
CA HIS A 7 -20.27 38.77 -18.99
C HIS A 7 -18.92 38.39 -19.59
N GLN A 8 -18.01 39.35 -19.77
CA GLN A 8 -16.66 39.08 -20.24
C GLN A 8 -15.94 38.05 -19.35
N PHE A 9 -16.11 38.16 -18.04
CA PHE A 9 -15.58 37.20 -17.07
C PHE A 9 -16.14 35.79 -17.28
N LEU A 10 -17.46 35.64 -17.47
CA LEU A 10 -18.09 34.34 -17.74
C LEU A 10 -17.67 33.77 -19.11
N ASP A 11 -17.48 34.62 -20.10
CA ASP A 11 -17.00 34.23 -21.43
C ASP A 11 -15.59 33.63 -21.35
N PHE A 12 -14.68 34.22 -20.56
CA PHE A 12 -13.35 33.65 -20.31
C PHE A 12 -13.39 32.26 -19.64
N PHE A 13 -14.29 32.07 -18.67
CA PHE A 13 -14.49 30.75 -18.04
C PHE A 13 -15.05 29.74 -19.04
N GLN A 14 -15.97 30.18 -19.90
CA GLN A 14 -16.54 29.34 -20.95
C GLN A 14 -15.47 28.94 -21.98
N ASP A 15 -14.62 29.86 -22.41
CA ASP A 15 -13.52 29.60 -23.34
C ASP A 15 -12.52 28.60 -22.76
N PHE A 16 -12.18 28.76 -21.48
CA PHE A 16 -11.32 27.79 -20.79
C PHE A 16 -11.96 26.39 -20.71
N ILE A 17 -13.24 26.30 -20.35
CA ILE A 17 -13.96 25.01 -20.31
C ILE A 17 -13.99 24.39 -21.71
N ASN A 18 -14.31 25.17 -22.73
CA ASN A 18 -14.35 24.70 -24.12
C ASN A 18 -12.99 24.17 -24.57
N LEU A 19 -11.90 24.87 -24.24
CA LEU A 19 -10.53 24.42 -24.47
C LEU A 19 -10.24 23.10 -23.73
N CYS A 20 -10.66 22.99 -22.47
CA CYS A 20 -10.49 21.77 -21.67
C CYS A 20 -11.27 20.58 -22.23
N LEU A 21 -12.42 20.80 -22.84
CA LEU A 21 -13.28 19.77 -23.46
C LEU A 21 -12.88 19.40 -24.89
N LYS A 22 -12.16 20.27 -25.61
CA LYS A 22 -11.78 20.04 -27.01
C LYS A 22 -10.85 18.82 -27.13
N HIS A 23 -11.35 17.70 -27.68
CA HIS A 23 -10.59 16.45 -27.75
C HIS A 23 -9.34 16.55 -28.64
N ASP A 24 -9.44 17.29 -29.75
CA ASP A 24 -8.37 17.39 -30.75
C ASP A 24 -7.35 18.50 -30.44
N TRP A 25 -7.35 19.01 -29.20
CA TRP A 25 -6.39 20.01 -28.76
C TRP A 25 -5.54 19.48 -27.61
N PRO A 26 -4.23 19.72 -27.59
CA PRO A 26 -3.45 20.21 -28.72
C PRO A 26 -3.34 19.17 -29.85
N SER A 27 -3.00 19.64 -31.04
CA SER A 27 -2.70 18.87 -32.24
C SER A 27 -1.28 19.20 -32.73
N ASP A 28 -0.75 18.42 -33.68
CA ASP A 28 0.57 18.70 -34.29
C ASP A 28 0.69 20.07 -34.97
N THR A 29 -0.45 20.68 -35.32
CA THR A 29 -0.53 22.01 -35.94
C THR A 29 -0.77 23.13 -34.93
N THR A 30 -0.87 22.82 -33.63
CA THR A 30 -1.05 23.83 -32.59
C THR A 30 0.18 24.73 -32.55
N THR A 31 -0.04 26.03 -32.55
CA THR A 31 1.00 27.05 -32.62
C THR A 31 1.52 27.42 -31.23
N PRO A 32 2.75 27.96 -31.14
CA PRO A 32 3.29 28.49 -29.88
C PRO A 32 2.36 29.54 -29.24
N GLU A 33 1.72 30.38 -30.05
CA GLU A 33 0.81 31.41 -29.56
C GLU A 33 -0.47 30.80 -28.96
N GLU A 34 -1.00 29.72 -29.53
CA GLU A 34 -2.14 29.00 -28.96
C GLU A 34 -1.78 28.34 -27.62
N PHE A 35 -0.58 27.77 -27.48
CA PHE A 35 -0.10 27.26 -26.19
C PHE A 35 0.03 28.38 -25.15
N ARG A 36 0.64 29.50 -25.54
CA ARG A 36 0.79 30.67 -24.66
C ARG A 36 -0.56 31.20 -24.22
N ASN A 37 -1.52 31.34 -25.13
CA ASN A 37 -2.87 31.78 -24.81
C ASN A 37 -3.59 30.81 -23.87
N ALA A 38 -3.45 29.50 -24.06
CA ALA A 38 -4.02 28.50 -23.16
C ALA A 38 -3.50 28.66 -21.72
N PHE A 39 -2.19 28.86 -21.55
CA PHE A 39 -1.59 29.09 -20.23
C PHE A 39 -1.93 30.45 -19.63
N LEU A 40 -2.04 31.51 -20.44
CA LEU A 40 -2.48 32.82 -19.96
C LEU A 40 -3.93 32.81 -19.49
N ILE A 41 -4.82 32.13 -20.24
CA ILE A 41 -6.20 31.92 -19.84
C ILE A 41 -6.25 31.15 -18.52
N SER A 42 -5.53 30.02 -18.41
CA SER A 42 -5.54 29.22 -17.19
C SER A 42 -4.98 29.98 -15.97
N GLN A 43 -3.92 30.77 -16.14
CA GLN A 43 -3.39 31.65 -15.10
C GLN A 43 -4.40 32.73 -14.69
N HIS A 44 -5.15 33.27 -15.64
CA HIS A 44 -6.21 34.23 -15.34
C HIS A 44 -7.33 33.58 -14.51
N ILE A 45 -7.76 32.38 -14.90
CA ILE A 45 -8.75 31.59 -14.15
C ILE A 45 -8.26 31.30 -12.72
N GLU A 46 -7.01 30.85 -12.55
CA GLU A 46 -6.37 30.61 -11.24
C GLU A 46 -6.46 31.86 -10.34
N LYS A 47 -6.00 33.02 -10.84
CA LYS A 47 -6.07 34.30 -10.11
C LYS A 47 -7.49 34.73 -9.77
N CYS A 48 -8.44 34.42 -10.63
CA CYS A 48 -9.85 34.70 -10.39
C CYS A 48 -10.42 33.80 -9.29
N LEU A 49 -10.17 32.50 -9.34
CA LEU A 49 -10.61 31.53 -8.35
C LEU A 49 -10.05 31.85 -6.95
N ASP A 50 -8.79 32.27 -6.86
CA ASP A 50 -8.19 32.75 -5.60
C ASP A 50 -8.99 33.90 -4.98
N LYS A 51 -9.49 34.82 -5.81
CA LYS A 51 -10.31 35.95 -5.35
C LYS A 51 -11.71 35.51 -4.93
N PHE A 52 -12.32 34.54 -5.62
CA PHE A 52 -13.63 33.99 -5.25
C PHE A 52 -13.56 33.16 -3.98
N HIS A 53 -12.50 32.37 -3.79
CA HIS A 53 -12.24 31.64 -2.54
C HIS A 53 -12.12 32.60 -1.36
N LYS A 54 -11.34 33.68 -1.50
CA LYS A 54 -11.22 34.72 -0.46
C LYS A 54 -12.54 35.43 -0.11
N ARG A 55 -13.55 35.34 -0.98
CA ARG A 55 -14.88 35.95 -0.78
C ARG A 55 -15.98 34.92 -0.48
N SER A 56 -15.65 33.63 -0.41
CA SER A 56 -16.61 32.53 -0.20
C SER A 56 -17.72 32.42 -1.27
N LEU A 57 -17.46 32.85 -2.51
CA LEU A 57 -18.44 32.89 -3.60
C LEU A 57 -18.29 31.75 -4.63
N ILE A 58 -17.34 30.84 -4.40
CA ILE A 58 -16.95 29.83 -5.39
C ILE A 58 -18.06 28.79 -5.63
N ASP A 59 -18.75 28.37 -4.58
CA ASP A 59 -19.81 27.35 -4.67
C ASP A 59 -21.04 27.89 -5.41
N GLU A 60 -21.31 29.19 -5.26
CA GLU A 60 -22.39 29.90 -5.96
C GLU A 60 -22.06 30.05 -7.45
N LEU A 61 -20.80 30.39 -7.78
CA LEU A 61 -20.31 30.45 -9.16
C LEU A 61 -20.38 29.08 -9.84
N LEU A 62 -19.90 28.02 -9.18
CA LEU A 62 -19.94 26.66 -9.72
C LEU A 62 -21.38 26.15 -9.88
N SER A 63 -22.28 26.52 -8.97
CA SER A 63 -23.72 26.22 -9.09
C SER A 63 -24.36 26.93 -10.28
N ALA A 64 -24.00 28.19 -10.53
CA ALA A 64 -24.48 28.96 -11.68
C ALA A 64 -23.96 28.42 -13.02
N ILE A 65 -22.69 28.02 -13.09
CA ILE A 65 -22.08 27.41 -14.29
C ILE A 65 -22.69 26.03 -14.57
N ASN A 66 -22.86 25.18 -13.55
CA ASN A 66 -23.47 23.85 -13.68
C ASN A 66 -24.92 23.90 -14.17
N LYS A 67 -25.70 24.93 -13.81
CA LYS A 67 -27.10 25.07 -14.27
C LYS A 67 -27.23 25.31 -15.78
N LYS A 68 -26.18 25.83 -16.43
CA LYS A 68 -26.17 26.16 -17.87
C LYS A 68 -25.48 25.12 -18.74
N GLN A 69 -24.66 24.23 -18.18
CA GLN A 69 -23.85 23.27 -18.94
C GLN A 69 -24.21 21.82 -18.62
N ASN A 70 -24.38 20.98 -19.64
CA ASN A 70 -24.47 19.52 -19.53
C ASN A 70 -23.10 18.87 -19.21
N THR A 71 -22.23 19.54 -18.45
CA THR A 71 -20.87 19.08 -18.14
C THR A 71 -20.86 18.54 -16.72
N SER A 72 -20.15 17.42 -16.47
CA SER A 72 -20.14 16.82 -15.14
C SER A 72 -19.53 17.75 -14.09
N SER A 73 -20.15 17.84 -12.91
CA SER A 73 -19.64 18.64 -11.78
C SER A 73 -18.24 18.21 -11.33
N LEU A 74 -17.92 16.92 -11.47
CA LEU A 74 -16.61 16.33 -11.21
C LEU A 74 -15.54 16.83 -12.18
N PHE A 75 -15.87 16.98 -13.47
CA PHE A 75 -14.95 17.54 -14.46
C PHE A 75 -14.61 18.99 -14.14
N LEU A 76 -15.64 19.83 -13.91
CA LEU A 76 -15.43 21.24 -13.59
C LEU A 76 -14.60 21.42 -12.32
N LYS A 77 -14.85 20.62 -11.28
CA LYS A 77 -14.03 20.63 -10.06
C LYS A 77 -12.55 20.32 -10.35
N LYS A 78 -12.25 19.36 -11.23
CA LYS A 78 -10.86 19.03 -11.61
C LYS A 78 -10.20 20.11 -12.47
N CYS A 79 -10.96 20.75 -13.38
CA CYS A 79 -10.44 21.84 -14.20
C CYS A 79 -10.14 23.10 -13.38
N PHE A 80 -10.93 23.36 -12.33
CA PHE A 80 -10.79 24.55 -11.50
C PHE A 80 -9.93 24.35 -10.25
N SER A 81 -9.63 23.11 -9.84
CA SER A 81 -8.73 22.89 -8.70
C SER A 81 -7.31 23.38 -8.98
N ASP A 82 -6.83 23.16 -10.21
CA ASP A 82 -5.54 23.67 -10.66
C ASP A 82 -5.55 23.87 -12.20
N PRO A 83 -5.97 25.05 -12.69
CA PRO A 83 -6.17 25.29 -14.12
C PRO A 83 -4.87 25.17 -14.97
N PRO A 84 -3.71 25.72 -14.56
CA PRO A 84 -2.47 25.55 -15.32
C PRO A 84 -2.00 24.09 -15.37
N LYS A 85 -2.10 23.34 -14.27
CA LYS A 85 -1.79 21.90 -14.24
C LYS A 85 -2.66 21.12 -15.22
N TYR A 86 -3.95 21.47 -15.34
CA TYR A 86 -4.85 20.81 -16.28
C TYR A 86 -4.42 21.00 -17.75
N ILE A 87 -4.01 22.22 -18.13
CA ILE A 87 -3.48 22.48 -19.48
C ILE A 87 -2.20 21.69 -19.71
N LEU A 88 -1.25 21.74 -18.77
CA LEU A 88 0.00 21.00 -18.88
C LEU A 88 -0.24 19.49 -19.03
N LYS A 89 -1.13 18.92 -18.21
CA LYS A 89 -1.54 17.52 -18.30
C LYS A 89 -2.13 17.17 -19.66
N LYS A 90 -2.93 18.08 -20.24
CA LYS A 90 -3.52 17.88 -21.56
C LYS A 90 -2.47 17.86 -22.67
N ILE A 91 -1.43 18.69 -22.57
CA ILE A 91 -0.29 18.67 -23.50
C ILE A 91 0.45 17.34 -23.38
N LEU A 92 0.82 16.93 -22.16
CA LEU A 92 1.59 15.70 -21.92
C LEU A 92 0.87 14.42 -22.34
N ASN A 93 -0.46 14.38 -22.18
CA ASN A 93 -1.26 13.20 -22.52
C ASN A 93 -1.80 13.20 -23.95
N SER A 94 -1.54 14.25 -24.74
CA SER A 94 -1.98 14.32 -26.13
C SER A 94 -1.08 13.52 -27.06
N SER A 95 -1.61 13.12 -28.22
CA SER A 95 -0.87 12.37 -29.23
C SER A 95 -0.01 13.25 -30.15
N ILE A 96 0.42 14.42 -29.68
CA ILE A 96 1.26 15.35 -30.46
C ILE A 96 2.72 14.91 -30.47
N ASN A 97 3.48 15.40 -31.45
CA ASN A 97 4.91 15.15 -31.53
C ASN A 97 5.70 15.78 -30.35
N ILE A 98 6.86 15.18 -30.05
CA ILE A 98 7.72 15.62 -28.93
C ILE A 98 8.18 17.07 -29.04
N THR A 99 8.36 17.58 -30.26
CA THR A 99 8.75 18.98 -30.49
C THR A 99 7.66 19.95 -29.99
N GLN A 100 6.39 19.62 -30.22
CA GLN A 100 5.26 20.42 -29.73
C GLN A 100 5.10 20.33 -28.20
N VAL A 101 5.35 19.15 -27.61
CA VAL A 101 5.42 19.03 -26.14
C VAL A 101 6.51 19.96 -25.58
N ASN A 102 7.70 19.97 -26.19
CA ASN A 102 8.81 20.83 -25.77
C ASN A 102 8.47 22.32 -25.89
N VAL A 103 7.77 22.73 -26.94
CA VAL A 103 7.27 24.11 -27.09
C VAL A 103 6.32 24.45 -25.93
N GLY A 104 5.37 23.57 -25.62
CA GLY A 104 4.44 23.74 -24.49
C GLY A 104 5.16 23.88 -23.14
N ILE A 105 6.16 23.02 -22.87
CA ILE A 105 6.96 23.07 -21.62
C ILE A 105 7.81 24.35 -21.57
N THR A 106 8.42 24.76 -22.68
CA THR A 106 9.21 26.00 -22.74
C THR A 106 8.35 27.21 -22.42
N ILE A 107 7.16 27.29 -23.02
CA ILE A 107 6.20 28.38 -22.75
C ILE A 107 5.70 28.32 -21.30
N PHE A 108 5.53 27.13 -20.72
CA PHE A 108 5.19 27.01 -19.31
C PHE A 108 6.27 27.64 -18.43
N LEU A 109 7.54 27.33 -18.69
CA LEU A 109 8.69 27.87 -17.95
C LEU A 109 8.89 29.38 -18.16
N ASP A 110 8.44 29.94 -19.30
CA ASP A 110 8.41 31.39 -19.51
C ASP A 110 7.39 32.09 -18.58
N LEU A 111 6.31 31.39 -18.22
CA LEU A 111 5.16 31.96 -17.49
C LEU A 111 5.13 31.59 -16.00
N PHE A 112 5.80 30.50 -15.61
CA PHE A 112 5.78 29.91 -14.27
C PHE A 112 7.18 29.45 -13.86
N SER A 113 7.41 29.30 -12.55
CA SER A 113 8.70 28.84 -12.02
C SER A 113 8.96 27.36 -12.32
N GLU A 114 10.24 27.00 -12.44
CA GLU A 114 10.69 25.62 -12.59
C GLU A 114 10.19 24.71 -11.45
N GLN A 115 10.21 25.19 -10.21
CA GLN A 115 9.64 24.46 -9.08
C GLN A 115 8.16 24.12 -9.26
N LYS A 116 7.38 25.01 -9.88
CA LYS A 116 5.95 24.78 -10.15
C LYS A 116 5.76 23.73 -11.24
N LEU A 117 6.69 23.64 -12.20
CA LEU A 117 6.71 22.58 -13.20
C LEU A 117 7.00 21.22 -12.54
N GLU A 118 8.01 21.16 -11.67
CA GLU A 118 8.40 19.95 -10.95
C GLU A 118 7.25 19.39 -10.10
N ASP A 119 6.59 20.26 -9.32
CA ASP A 119 5.42 19.89 -8.51
C ASP A 119 4.30 19.30 -9.40
N TYR A 120 3.99 19.96 -10.50
CA TYR A 120 2.92 19.51 -11.41
C TYR A 120 3.25 18.23 -12.14
N LEU A 121 4.48 18.06 -12.62
CA LEU A 121 4.91 16.83 -13.26
C LEU A 121 4.90 15.66 -12.28
N SER A 122 5.35 15.88 -11.04
CA SER A 122 5.31 14.87 -9.97
C SER A 122 3.88 14.41 -9.72
N ASP A 123 2.95 15.34 -9.54
CA ASP A 123 1.54 15.04 -9.37
C ASP A 123 0.94 14.29 -10.57
N ILE A 124 1.21 14.75 -11.80
CA ILE A 124 0.69 14.13 -13.02
C ILE A 124 1.23 12.71 -13.17
N MET A 125 2.51 12.49 -12.84
CA MET A 125 3.14 11.17 -12.83
C MET A 125 2.51 10.27 -11.76
N LEU A 126 2.24 10.78 -10.56
CA LEU A 126 1.53 10.02 -9.52
C LEU A 126 0.11 9.65 -9.95
N GLU A 127 -0.60 10.56 -10.62
CA GLU A 127 -1.95 10.31 -11.16
C GLU A 127 -1.95 9.27 -12.30
N ALA A 128 -0.87 9.20 -13.09
CA ALA A 128 -0.72 8.28 -14.22
C ALA A 128 -0.05 6.96 -13.85
N ALA A 129 0.69 6.90 -12.74
CA ALA A 129 1.40 5.71 -12.32
C ALA A 129 0.44 4.59 -11.92
N SER A 130 0.73 3.38 -12.39
CA SER A 130 0.01 2.21 -11.90
C SER A 130 0.30 2.00 -10.41
N LYS A 131 -0.65 1.40 -9.68
CA LYS A 131 -0.44 1.01 -8.27
C LYS A 131 0.83 0.18 -8.09
N GLU A 132 1.15 -0.68 -9.07
CA GLU A 132 2.36 -1.49 -9.07
C GLU A 132 3.63 -0.64 -9.26
N THR A 133 3.61 0.35 -10.17
CA THR A 133 4.71 1.29 -10.40
C THR A 133 5.00 2.11 -9.14
N LEU A 134 3.97 2.61 -8.47
CA LEU A 134 4.10 3.33 -7.21
C LEU A 134 4.76 2.43 -6.14
N LEU A 135 4.22 1.23 -5.92
CA LEU A 135 4.75 0.28 -4.94
C LEU A 135 6.20 -0.17 -5.21
N LYS A 136 6.60 -0.25 -6.49
CA LYS A 136 7.97 -0.60 -6.88
C LYS A 136 8.95 0.53 -6.56
N ASN A 137 8.57 1.78 -6.81
CA ASN A 137 9.42 2.94 -6.57
C ASN A 137 9.44 3.40 -5.11
N LEU A 138 8.47 2.99 -4.28
CA LEU A 138 8.54 3.26 -2.83
C LEU A 138 9.78 2.61 -2.18
N LYS A 139 10.29 1.50 -2.73
CA LYS A 139 11.45 0.77 -2.18
C LYS A 139 12.76 1.56 -2.24
N THR A 140 12.90 2.54 -3.13
CA THR A 140 14.15 3.31 -3.27
C THR A 140 14.27 4.44 -2.27
N GLU A 141 13.14 4.93 -1.72
CA GLU A 141 13.13 6.07 -0.80
C GLU A 141 12.58 5.72 0.58
N ILE A 142 11.74 4.70 0.70
CA ILE A 142 11.14 4.28 1.97
C ILE A 142 11.90 3.04 2.49
N PRO A 143 12.43 3.10 3.73
CA PRO A 143 12.97 1.93 4.42
C PRO A 143 12.04 0.72 4.34
N ASN A 144 12.61 -0.46 4.10
CA ASN A 144 11.83 -1.68 3.88
C ASN A 144 10.87 -2.00 5.05
N GLU A 145 11.25 -1.64 6.28
CA GLU A 145 10.43 -1.78 7.48
C GLU A 145 9.12 -0.97 7.40
N LEU A 146 9.20 0.30 7.00
CA LEU A 146 8.02 1.16 6.80
C LEU A 146 7.15 0.67 5.63
N LEU A 147 7.78 0.12 4.59
CA LEU A 147 7.06 -0.48 3.47
C LEU A 147 6.32 -1.77 3.88
N LEU A 148 6.94 -2.60 4.71
CA LEU A 148 6.31 -3.82 5.26
C LEU A 148 5.15 -3.46 6.19
N GLU A 149 5.29 -2.42 7.02
CA GLU A 149 4.20 -1.92 7.87
C GLU A 149 3.04 -1.35 7.03
N PHE A 150 3.34 -0.63 5.95
CA PHE A 150 2.30 -0.17 5.03
C PHE A 150 1.58 -1.35 4.37
N LYS A 151 2.33 -2.33 3.86
CA LYS A 151 1.76 -3.52 3.22
C LYS A 151 0.91 -4.36 4.17
N SER A 152 1.32 -4.52 5.42
CA SER A 152 0.55 -5.25 6.42
C SER A 152 -0.79 -4.57 6.70
N LYS A 153 -0.80 -3.25 6.91
CA LYS A 153 -2.03 -2.46 7.09
C LYS A 153 -2.91 -2.47 5.85
N PHE A 154 -2.30 -2.39 4.66
CA PHE A 154 -3.03 -2.48 3.40
C PHE A 154 -3.70 -3.85 3.23
N LEU A 155 -2.97 -4.94 3.45
CA LEU A 155 -3.52 -6.29 3.45
C LEU A 155 -4.72 -6.39 4.40
N LEU A 156 -4.55 -6.02 5.67
CA LEU A 156 -5.62 -6.05 6.66
C LEU A 156 -6.86 -5.24 6.25
N SER A 157 -6.66 -4.15 5.51
CA SER A 157 -7.76 -3.31 5.00
C SER A 157 -8.59 -3.98 3.91
N GLU A 158 -7.96 -4.85 3.11
CA GLU A 158 -8.59 -5.61 2.02
C GLU A 158 -9.27 -6.90 2.53
N LEU A 159 -8.88 -7.41 3.71
CA LEU A 159 -9.44 -8.63 4.31
C LEU A 159 -10.84 -8.44 4.95
N LYS A 160 -11.57 -7.39 4.59
CA LYS A 160 -12.94 -7.13 5.09
C LYS A 160 -13.98 -8.07 4.49
N ASP A 161 -13.76 -8.56 3.29
CA ASP A 161 -14.62 -9.56 2.62
C ASP A 161 -14.12 -10.97 2.93
N THR A 162 -14.91 -11.75 3.66
CA THR A 162 -14.48 -13.04 4.23
C THR A 162 -14.17 -14.13 3.21
N ASP A 163 -14.83 -14.16 2.05
CA ASP A 163 -14.62 -15.24 1.06
C ASP A 163 -13.44 -14.91 0.14
N TYR A 164 -13.34 -13.66 -0.29
CA TYR A 164 -12.16 -13.16 -0.99
C TYR A 164 -10.90 -13.25 -0.12
N ALA A 165 -10.99 -12.84 1.15
CA ALA A 165 -9.90 -12.87 2.11
C ALA A 165 -9.31 -14.28 2.29
N LYS A 166 -10.16 -15.30 2.47
CA LYS A 166 -9.71 -16.69 2.64
C LYS A 166 -8.91 -17.18 1.43
N LYS A 167 -9.36 -16.85 0.22
CA LYS A 167 -8.66 -17.24 -1.02
C LYS A 167 -7.32 -16.54 -1.15
N VAL A 168 -7.27 -15.23 -0.87
CA VAL A 168 -6.03 -14.45 -0.91
C VAL A 168 -5.03 -14.96 0.12
N ILE A 169 -5.42 -15.08 1.39
CA ILE A 169 -4.53 -15.59 2.44
C ILE A 169 -4.08 -17.03 2.13
N GLY A 170 -5.00 -17.89 1.70
CA GLY A 170 -4.66 -19.27 1.34
C GLY A 170 -3.62 -19.36 0.22
N ASN A 171 -3.72 -18.49 -0.79
CA ASN A 171 -2.71 -18.40 -1.85
C ASN A 171 -1.36 -17.94 -1.29
N ILE A 172 -1.34 -16.87 -0.49
CA ILE A 172 -0.10 -16.35 0.11
C ILE A 172 0.57 -17.42 0.98
N LEU A 173 -0.19 -18.13 1.81
CA LEU A 173 0.35 -19.19 2.67
C LEU A 173 0.92 -20.38 1.88
N ASN A 174 0.31 -20.73 0.74
CA ASN A 174 0.80 -21.82 -0.12
C ASN A 174 2.04 -21.46 -0.93
N THR A 175 2.24 -20.19 -1.27
CA THR A 175 3.38 -19.71 -2.07
C THR A 175 4.26 -18.74 -1.29
N CYS A 176 4.30 -18.89 0.04
CA CYS A 176 4.87 -17.92 0.96
C CYS A 176 6.38 -17.73 0.71
N THR A 177 6.82 -16.47 0.63
CA THR A 177 8.22 -16.05 0.63
C THR A 177 8.61 -15.41 1.98
N ASP A 178 9.88 -15.15 2.23
CA ASP A 178 10.35 -14.47 3.46
C ASP A 178 9.61 -13.14 3.68
N ASN A 179 9.51 -12.31 2.64
CA ASN A 179 8.81 -11.02 2.70
C ASN A 179 7.31 -11.19 2.97
N ASP A 180 6.69 -12.24 2.47
CA ASP A 180 5.28 -12.50 2.73
C ASP A 180 5.08 -12.93 4.18
N MET A 181 5.98 -13.77 4.72
CA MET A 181 5.95 -14.17 6.12
C MET A 181 6.10 -12.96 7.04
N ASP A 182 7.10 -12.10 6.82
CA ASP A 182 7.30 -10.88 7.60
C ASP A 182 6.07 -9.97 7.57
N MET A 183 5.49 -9.78 6.38
CA MET A 183 4.25 -9.01 6.22
C MET A 183 3.08 -9.63 6.99
N LEU A 184 2.91 -10.95 6.94
CA LEU A 184 1.83 -11.66 7.64
C LEU A 184 2.00 -11.56 9.16
N ILE A 185 3.23 -11.70 9.67
CA ILE A 185 3.50 -11.55 11.10
C ILE A 185 3.26 -10.11 11.56
N LEU A 186 3.75 -9.11 10.82
CA LEU A 186 3.48 -7.71 11.13
C LEU A 186 1.97 -7.39 11.07
N SER A 187 1.23 -8.07 10.21
CA SER A 187 -0.24 -7.96 10.17
C SER A 187 -0.86 -8.53 11.45
N LEU A 188 -0.40 -9.70 11.92
CA LEU A 188 -0.84 -10.31 13.17
C LEU A 188 -0.48 -9.49 14.41
N LEU A 189 0.58 -8.69 14.34
CA LEU A 189 1.02 -7.80 15.42
C LEU A 189 0.34 -6.43 15.40
N CYS A 190 -0.53 -6.16 14.42
CA CYS A 190 -1.21 -4.87 14.30
C CYS A 190 -2.18 -4.65 15.47
N LYS A 191 -2.01 -3.54 16.19
CA LYS A 191 -2.83 -3.16 17.36
C LYS A 191 -3.96 -2.17 17.05
N ASP A 192 -4.09 -1.75 15.79
CA ASP A 192 -5.09 -0.75 15.38
C ASP A 192 -6.47 -1.40 15.22
N LEU A 193 -7.42 -0.98 16.06
CA LEU A 193 -8.77 -1.53 16.15
C LEU A 193 -9.54 -1.48 14.83
N LYS A 194 -9.22 -0.54 13.93
CA LYS A 194 -9.90 -0.45 12.63
C LYS A 194 -9.65 -1.66 11.72
N TYR A 195 -8.64 -2.48 12.05
CA TYR A 195 -8.27 -3.69 11.32
C TYR A 195 -8.67 -4.98 12.05
N ALA A 196 -9.39 -4.91 13.17
CA ALA A 196 -9.70 -6.07 14.01
C ALA A 196 -10.38 -7.23 13.24
N GLN A 197 -11.27 -6.92 12.30
CA GLN A 197 -11.92 -7.94 11.47
C GLN A 197 -10.92 -8.67 10.55
N GLY A 198 -10.05 -7.95 9.88
CA GLY A 198 -9.02 -8.54 9.02
C GLY A 198 -8.02 -9.37 9.82
N LEU A 199 -7.69 -8.92 11.04
CA LEU A 199 -6.84 -9.63 11.99
C LEU A 199 -7.44 -10.97 12.42
N ASP A 200 -8.74 -11.00 12.77
CA ASP A 200 -9.44 -12.24 13.14
C ASP A 200 -9.46 -13.26 11.99
N VAL A 201 -9.72 -12.80 10.76
CA VAL A 201 -9.69 -13.64 9.56
C VAL A 201 -8.29 -14.21 9.33
N LEU A 202 -7.27 -13.37 9.43
CA LEU A 202 -5.88 -13.77 9.25
C LEU A 202 -5.43 -14.77 10.31
N SER A 203 -5.73 -14.51 11.59
CA SER A 203 -5.39 -15.40 12.71
C SER A 203 -6.03 -16.78 12.55
N LYS A 204 -7.34 -16.84 12.22
CA LYS A 204 -8.04 -18.09 11.94
C LYS A 204 -7.44 -18.85 10.76
N ALA A 205 -7.05 -18.15 9.70
CA ALA A 205 -6.39 -18.76 8.56
C ALA A 205 -5.02 -19.34 8.95
N PHE A 206 -4.23 -18.62 9.75
CA PHE A 206 -2.94 -19.08 10.28
C PHE A 206 -3.09 -20.36 11.12
N VAL A 207 -4.00 -20.36 12.09
CA VAL A 207 -4.30 -21.50 12.97
C VAL A 207 -4.75 -22.72 12.16
N SER A 208 -5.69 -22.51 11.22
CA SER A 208 -6.14 -23.56 10.30
C SER A 208 -4.97 -24.08 9.45
N TYR A 209 -4.07 -23.20 9.02
CA TYR A 209 -2.92 -23.58 8.21
C TYR A 209 -1.90 -24.41 9.01
N MET A 210 -1.62 -24.03 10.23
CA MET A 210 -0.67 -24.74 11.11
C MET A 210 -1.20 -26.10 11.55
N THR A 211 -2.51 -26.28 11.65
CA THR A 211 -3.14 -27.51 12.13
C THR A 211 -2.98 -28.71 11.17
N VAL A 212 -2.87 -28.49 9.86
CA VAL A 212 -2.94 -29.58 8.86
C VAL A 212 -1.66 -30.43 8.77
N ARG A 213 -0.57 -30.10 9.48
CA ARG A 213 0.63 -30.98 9.68
C ARG A 213 1.03 -31.80 8.45
N SER A 214 1.14 -31.13 7.29
CA SER A 214 1.40 -31.78 5.99
C SER A 214 2.78 -31.41 5.48
N VAL A 215 3.46 -32.36 4.80
CA VAL A 215 4.77 -32.16 4.17
C VAL A 215 4.76 -30.98 3.19
N SER A 216 3.62 -30.72 2.53
CA SER A 216 3.47 -29.57 1.62
C SER A 216 3.60 -28.21 2.31
N ARG A 217 3.55 -28.16 3.64
CA ARG A 217 3.67 -26.94 4.47
C ARG A 217 5.02 -26.80 5.15
N LYS A 218 5.99 -27.64 4.81
CA LYS A 218 7.34 -27.61 5.39
C LYS A 218 8.03 -26.24 5.18
N SER A 219 7.87 -25.64 4.00
CA SER A 219 8.41 -24.30 3.70
C SER A 219 7.84 -23.23 4.62
N PHE A 220 6.53 -23.24 4.85
CA PHE A 220 5.87 -22.29 5.77
C PHE A 220 6.48 -22.34 7.17
N TRP A 221 6.70 -23.53 7.73
CA TRP A 221 7.29 -23.67 9.07
C TRP A 221 8.72 -23.15 9.11
N LYS A 222 9.52 -23.45 8.10
CA LYS A 222 10.89 -22.96 7.98
C LYS A 222 10.94 -21.43 7.95
N LEU A 223 10.07 -20.81 7.15
CA LEU A 223 9.94 -19.35 7.06
C LEU A 223 9.49 -18.74 8.39
N LEU A 224 8.49 -19.34 9.05
CA LEU A 224 7.97 -18.87 10.34
C LEU A 224 9.06 -18.85 11.42
N PHE A 225 9.95 -19.84 11.43
CA PHE A 225 11.06 -19.90 12.38
C PHE A 225 12.27 -19.04 11.99
N SER A 226 12.28 -18.47 10.80
CA SER A 226 13.36 -17.61 10.30
C SER A 226 13.06 -16.10 10.46
N ILE A 227 11.89 -15.75 11.00
CA ILE A 227 11.51 -14.35 11.19
C ILE A 227 12.35 -13.68 12.29
N ASN A 228 12.36 -12.35 12.30
CA ASN A 228 13.03 -11.57 13.34
C ASN A 228 12.59 -11.98 14.77
N GLU A 229 13.55 -12.17 15.67
CA GLU A 229 13.32 -12.69 17.03
C GLU A 229 12.30 -11.86 17.84
N ASP A 230 12.35 -10.53 17.74
CA ASP A 230 11.43 -9.67 18.48
C ASP A 230 9.99 -9.84 17.98
N ASN A 231 9.82 -9.92 16.65
CA ASN A 231 8.51 -10.18 16.05
C ASN A 231 7.99 -11.59 16.38
N PHE A 232 8.87 -12.59 16.40
CA PHE A 232 8.53 -13.95 16.82
C PHE A 232 8.05 -14.01 18.27
N LEU A 233 8.76 -13.35 19.18
CA LEU A 233 8.38 -13.29 20.58
C LEU A 233 7.05 -12.56 20.78
N GLN A 234 6.86 -11.43 20.11
CA GLN A 234 5.59 -10.69 20.16
C GLN A 234 4.43 -11.52 19.59
N LEU A 235 4.67 -12.32 18.54
CA LEU A 235 3.65 -13.21 17.98
C LEU A 235 3.21 -14.23 19.01
N CYS A 236 4.18 -14.90 19.65
CA CYS A 236 3.92 -15.90 20.68
C CYS A 236 3.19 -15.32 21.90
N LEU A 237 3.54 -14.11 22.33
CA LEU A 237 2.88 -13.43 23.45
C LEU A 237 1.45 -13.00 23.13
N ASN A 238 1.21 -12.51 21.92
CA ASN A 238 -0.08 -11.92 21.56
C ASN A 238 -1.10 -12.97 21.07
N HIS A 239 -0.65 -14.14 20.60
CA HIS A 239 -1.49 -15.17 20.00
C HIS A 239 -1.24 -16.54 20.62
N GLY A 240 -1.85 -16.78 21.79
CA GLY A 240 -1.68 -18.04 22.55
C GLY A 240 -2.01 -19.32 21.77
N ASP A 241 -3.02 -19.29 20.89
CA ASP A 241 -3.36 -20.45 20.05
C ASP A 241 -2.27 -20.76 19.02
N ILE A 242 -1.68 -19.73 18.43
CA ILE A 242 -0.54 -19.86 17.50
C ILE A 242 0.68 -20.39 18.28
N PHE A 243 0.94 -19.84 19.47
CA PHE A 243 2.02 -20.29 20.33
C PHE A 243 1.91 -21.76 20.73
N LYS A 244 0.72 -22.26 21.06
CA LYS A 244 0.48 -23.70 21.33
C LYS A 244 0.83 -24.57 20.12
N LEU A 245 0.45 -24.14 18.91
CA LEU A 245 0.78 -24.86 17.69
C LEU A 245 2.29 -24.85 17.40
N ILE A 246 2.97 -23.73 17.63
CA ILE A 246 4.43 -23.61 17.56
C ILE A 246 5.10 -24.55 18.55
N SER A 247 4.68 -24.51 19.81
CA SER A 247 5.23 -25.34 20.89
C SER A 247 5.10 -26.82 20.55
N LYS A 248 3.92 -27.24 20.10
CA LYS A 248 3.68 -28.63 19.68
C LYS A 248 4.52 -29.04 18.46
N ALA A 249 4.71 -28.13 17.50
CA ALA A 249 5.58 -28.32 16.36
C ALA A 249 7.04 -28.54 16.79
N LEU A 250 7.55 -27.71 17.70
CA LEU A 250 8.90 -27.86 18.26
C LEU A 250 9.04 -29.18 19.03
N ILE A 251 8.05 -29.53 19.86
CA ILE A 251 8.03 -30.79 20.60
C ILE A 251 8.13 -31.98 19.64
N ASP A 252 7.30 -32.01 18.60
CA ASP A 252 7.33 -33.09 17.61
C ASP A 252 8.69 -33.15 16.88
N SER A 253 9.27 -32.01 16.53
CA SER A 253 10.63 -31.94 15.95
C SER A 253 11.72 -32.43 16.91
N GLY A 254 11.62 -32.11 18.20
CA GLY A 254 12.56 -32.58 19.22
C GLY A 254 12.55 -34.10 19.37
N LYS A 255 11.37 -34.73 19.29
CA LYS A 255 11.26 -36.22 19.29
C LYS A 255 12.03 -36.83 18.12
N LEU A 256 11.87 -36.28 16.92
CA LEU A 256 12.55 -36.79 15.73
C LEU A 256 14.07 -36.68 15.84
N VAL A 257 14.55 -35.54 16.34
CA VAL A 257 15.99 -35.31 16.55
C VAL A 257 16.53 -36.28 17.61
N ARG A 258 15.83 -36.45 18.73
CA ARG A 258 16.22 -37.39 19.79
C ARG A 258 16.29 -38.84 19.30
N GLU A 259 15.33 -39.24 18.48
CA GLU A 259 15.17 -40.62 18.01
C GLU A 259 15.92 -40.87 16.69
N ASN A 260 16.66 -39.89 16.17
CA ASN A 260 17.38 -39.94 14.89
C ASN A 260 16.49 -40.40 13.72
N MET A 261 15.24 -39.94 13.70
CA MET A 261 14.27 -40.28 12.65
C MET A 261 14.50 -39.43 11.39
N SER A 262 14.20 -39.99 10.21
CA SER A 262 14.27 -39.22 8.95
C SER A 262 13.24 -38.07 8.95
N MET A 263 13.71 -36.89 8.55
CA MET A 263 12.87 -35.69 8.40
C MET A 263 12.25 -35.56 7.00
N ASP A 264 12.55 -36.48 6.08
CA ASP A 264 12.18 -36.36 4.66
C ASP A 264 10.66 -36.29 4.47
N TYR A 265 9.92 -37.03 5.30
CA TYR A 265 8.46 -37.13 5.26
C TYR A 265 7.77 -36.39 6.40
N PHE A 266 8.51 -35.61 7.19
CA PHE A 266 7.95 -34.84 8.29
C PHE A 266 7.49 -33.45 7.83
N TYR A 267 6.50 -32.89 8.51
CA TYR A 267 5.88 -31.61 8.12
C TYR A 267 6.72 -30.39 8.55
N ILE A 268 7.79 -30.59 9.30
CA ILE A 268 8.78 -29.59 9.72
C ILE A 268 10.18 -30.15 9.45
N GLU A 269 11.13 -29.28 9.11
CA GLU A 269 12.54 -29.66 9.00
C GLU A 269 13.36 -28.61 9.74
N LEU A 270 13.88 -29.01 10.90
CA LEU A 270 14.76 -28.19 11.73
C LEU A 270 15.96 -29.03 12.12
N THR A 271 17.15 -28.48 11.90
CA THR A 271 18.38 -29.01 12.46
C THR A 271 18.38 -28.88 13.99
N TYR A 272 19.25 -29.64 14.67
CA TYR A 272 19.43 -29.52 16.12
C TYR A 272 19.70 -28.07 16.55
N SER A 273 20.59 -27.38 15.83
CA SER A 273 20.95 -25.98 16.10
C SER A 273 19.79 -25.01 15.91
N GLU A 274 18.97 -25.19 14.88
CA GLU A 274 17.80 -24.34 14.65
C GLU A 274 16.75 -24.57 15.76
N LEU A 275 16.47 -25.84 16.09
CA LEU A 275 15.56 -26.19 17.17
C LEU A 275 16.02 -25.61 18.52
N GLN A 276 17.32 -25.69 18.82
CA GLN A 276 17.91 -25.09 20.03
C GLN A 276 17.74 -23.58 20.03
N SER A 277 18.11 -22.90 18.93
CA SER A 277 18.00 -21.45 18.82
C SER A 277 16.57 -20.94 19.02
N ILE A 278 15.59 -21.59 18.40
CA ILE A 278 14.17 -21.22 18.52
C ILE A 278 13.68 -21.45 19.95
N THR A 279 14.04 -22.59 20.56
CA THR A 279 13.65 -22.92 21.93
C THR A 279 14.25 -21.93 22.92
N GLN A 280 15.53 -21.60 22.77
CA GLN A 280 16.20 -20.57 23.59
C GLN A 280 15.55 -19.21 23.41
N THR A 281 15.14 -18.85 22.18
CA THR A 281 14.44 -17.59 21.89
C THR A 281 13.14 -17.52 22.68
N ILE A 282 12.27 -18.54 22.61
CA ILE A 282 11.03 -18.62 23.40
C ILE A 282 11.35 -18.47 24.90
N CYS A 283 12.40 -19.15 25.37
CA CYS A 283 12.79 -19.15 26.77
C CYS A 283 13.40 -17.84 27.28
N LYS A 284 13.71 -16.86 26.40
CA LYS A 284 14.06 -15.49 26.82
C LYS A 284 12.91 -14.81 27.58
N ASN A 285 11.67 -15.26 27.36
CA ASN A 285 10.50 -14.81 28.10
C ASN A 285 10.04 -15.89 29.09
N GLU A 286 10.04 -15.56 30.39
CA GLU A 286 9.69 -16.53 31.43
C GLU A 286 8.24 -17.05 31.34
N ASN A 287 7.27 -16.23 30.91
CA ASN A 287 5.89 -16.71 30.76
C ASN A 287 5.79 -17.75 29.64
N LEU A 288 6.37 -17.47 28.48
CA LEU A 288 6.39 -18.43 27.37
C LEU A 288 7.18 -19.69 27.71
N LYS A 289 8.26 -19.56 28.47
CA LYS A 289 9.05 -20.71 28.97
C LYS A 289 8.22 -21.63 29.84
N LEU A 290 7.49 -21.08 30.82
CA LEU A 290 6.62 -21.85 31.70
C LEU A 290 5.52 -22.56 30.90
N ASP A 291 4.83 -21.82 30.01
CA ASP A 291 3.77 -22.38 29.16
C ASP A 291 4.30 -23.45 28.18
N PHE A 292 5.54 -23.33 27.71
CA PHE A 292 6.20 -24.33 26.87
C PHE A 292 6.52 -25.60 27.68
N LEU A 293 7.07 -25.44 28.89
CA LEU A 293 7.40 -26.54 29.78
C LEU A 293 6.16 -27.33 30.20
N ASP A 294 5.06 -26.65 30.49
CA ASP A 294 3.78 -27.29 30.78
C ASP A 294 3.32 -28.18 29.61
N GLN A 295 3.45 -27.71 28.37
CA GLN A 295 3.13 -28.51 27.17
C GLN A 295 4.08 -29.68 26.94
N VAL A 296 5.37 -29.54 27.29
CA VAL A 296 6.35 -30.66 27.25
C VAL A 296 5.94 -31.75 28.24
N LEU A 297 5.56 -31.37 29.46
CA LEU A 297 5.11 -32.30 30.51
C LEU A 297 3.79 -32.98 30.12
N GLU A 298 2.81 -32.23 29.62
CA GLU A 298 1.54 -32.78 29.11
C GLU A 298 1.75 -33.79 27.96
N SER A 299 2.81 -33.62 27.18
CA SER A 299 3.16 -34.50 26.06
C SER A 299 3.93 -35.75 26.47
N ASN A 300 4.18 -35.97 27.77
CA ASN A 300 5.02 -37.04 28.33
C ASN A 300 6.44 -37.08 27.73
N GLU A 301 7.01 -35.92 27.41
CA GLU A 301 8.35 -35.84 26.83
C GLU A 301 9.46 -35.70 27.88
N ASP A 302 10.68 -36.07 27.49
CA ASP A 302 11.85 -36.06 28.38
C ASP A 302 12.22 -34.63 28.77
N PHE A 303 11.85 -34.25 29.99
CA PHE A 303 12.16 -32.96 30.60
C PHE A 303 13.67 -32.68 30.65
N THR A 304 14.51 -33.71 30.80
CA THR A 304 15.97 -33.57 30.86
C THR A 304 16.54 -33.18 29.50
N PHE A 305 16.01 -33.78 28.43
CA PHE A 305 16.35 -33.42 27.06
C PHE A 305 16.03 -31.94 26.78
N TRP A 306 14.82 -31.51 27.13
CA TRP A 306 14.39 -30.13 26.89
C TRP A 306 15.13 -29.11 27.76
N ASN A 307 15.46 -29.42 29.00
CA ASN A 307 16.30 -28.53 29.83
C ASN A 307 17.67 -28.24 29.22
N ASN A 308 18.29 -29.22 28.55
CA ASN A 308 19.57 -29.03 27.87
C ASN A 308 19.45 -28.09 26.65
N PHE A 309 18.28 -28.05 26.00
CA PHE A 309 17.98 -27.12 24.91
C PHE A 309 17.73 -25.69 25.40
N MET A 310 17.31 -25.53 26.65
CA MET A 310 17.01 -24.23 27.26
C MET A 310 18.21 -23.59 27.99
N SER A 311 19.27 -24.37 28.19
CA SER A 311 20.55 -23.95 28.78
C SER A 311 21.42 -23.21 27.75
#